data_AF-A0A833DEV4-F1
#
_entry.id   AF-A0A833DEV4-F1
#
_cell.length_a   1.000
_cell.length_b   1.000
_cell.length_c   1.000
_cell.angle_alpha   90.00
_cell.angle_beta   90.00
_cell.angle_gamma   90.00
#
_symmetry.space_group_name_H-M   'P 1'
#
loop_
_entity.id
_entity.type
_entity.pdbx_description
1 polymer ?
#
loop_
_entity_poly.entity_id
_entity_poly.type
_entity_poly.pdbx_seq_one_letter_code
_entity_poly.pdbx_strand_id
1 'polypeptide(L)'
;DSAAVAEIRWFMATDSLDVDDLLKWAQSVSAAGRIAEALVVDDEFSVVTYRLTDASPQGSIEADGLQDSLNSLSGGIAMNGGRLYGADDWNIQQVGIPTDGGVFVDDLTCELIDSPSGLSVGGEILADLLSRGLHPRPGFKYGTRWRCYDKPLGEDHAPFLIVLPEQAPTDWAGACLASRLAAGVNKTWLLPTNDEGSWCYLAVTRPPADSRWSNPQRR
;
A
#
# COMPACT_ATOMS: atom_id res chain seq x y z
N ASP A 1 24.11 25.04 -19.15
CA ASP A 1 24.07 23.64 -18.72
C ASP A 1 22.72 23.32 -18.13
N SER A 2 22.00 22.34 -18.67
CA SER A 2 20.78 21.85 -18.03
C SER A 2 21.17 20.86 -16.94
N ALA A 3 20.73 21.08 -15.71
CA ALA A 3 20.87 20.11 -14.64
C ALA A 3 20.12 18.81 -15.01
N ALA A 4 20.65 17.65 -14.57
CA ALA A 4 19.95 16.39 -14.74
C ALA A 4 18.63 16.40 -13.96
N VAL A 5 17.54 15.99 -14.62
CA VAL A 5 16.17 16.01 -14.05
C VAL A 5 15.72 14.65 -13.49
N ALA A 6 16.39 13.57 -13.88
CA ALA A 6 16.02 12.21 -13.51
C ALA A 6 17.25 11.30 -13.42
N GLU A 7 17.09 10.20 -12.69
CA GLU A 7 18.01 9.06 -12.65
C GLU A 7 17.25 7.81 -13.07
N ILE A 8 17.86 6.98 -13.91
CA ILE A 8 17.21 5.83 -14.53
C ILE A 8 17.93 4.54 -14.11
N ARG A 9 17.15 3.54 -13.69
CA ARG A 9 17.58 2.13 -13.60
C ARG A 9 16.85 1.29 -14.63
N TRP A 10 17.57 0.36 -15.25
CA TRP A 10 17.04 -0.56 -16.27
C TRP A 10 16.84 -1.93 -15.67
N PHE A 11 15.74 -2.57 -16.04
CA PHE A 11 15.37 -3.91 -15.58
C PHE A 11 14.82 -4.74 -16.75
N MET A 12 15.12 -6.02 -16.76
CA MET A 12 14.32 -7.00 -17.49
C MET A 12 13.05 -7.30 -16.70
N ALA A 13 11.96 -7.67 -17.37
CA ALA A 13 10.72 -8.04 -16.70
C ALA A 13 10.91 -9.21 -15.70
N THR A 14 11.91 -10.06 -15.91
CA THR A 14 12.28 -11.19 -15.04
C THR A 14 13.22 -10.82 -13.90
N ASP A 15 13.73 -9.58 -13.85
CA ASP A 15 14.62 -9.16 -12.77
C ASP A 15 13.86 -9.12 -11.44
N SER A 16 14.56 -9.47 -10.37
CA SER A 16 14.01 -9.44 -9.01
C SER A 16 13.55 -8.03 -8.62
N LEU A 17 12.41 -7.95 -7.95
CA LEU A 17 11.90 -6.72 -7.37
C LEU A 17 12.44 -6.56 -5.93
N ASP A 18 13.53 -5.82 -5.79
CA ASP A 18 14.10 -5.48 -4.47
C ASP A 18 13.48 -4.17 -3.95
N VAL A 19 12.41 -4.29 -3.16
CA VAL A 19 11.65 -3.13 -2.66
C VAL A 19 12.53 -2.22 -1.79
N ASP A 20 13.42 -2.79 -0.98
CA ASP A 20 14.23 -2.05 -0.02
C ASP A 20 15.32 -1.22 -0.73
N ASP A 21 16.03 -1.82 -1.70
CA ASP A 21 17.01 -1.08 -2.52
C ASP A 21 16.32 0.00 -3.37
N LEU A 22 15.15 -0.31 -3.93
CA LEU A 22 14.41 0.64 -4.77
C LEU A 22 13.89 1.82 -3.95
N LEU A 23 13.39 1.61 -2.74
CA LEU A 23 12.97 2.70 -1.86
C LEU A 23 14.15 3.60 -1.49
N LYS A 24 15.25 3.02 -0.99
CA LYS A 24 16.44 3.78 -0.59
C LYS A 24 17.02 4.58 -1.76
N TRP A 25 17.03 3.98 -2.94
CA TRP A 25 17.41 4.67 -4.16
C TRP A 25 16.44 5.82 -4.49
N ALA A 26 15.13 5.58 -4.49
CA ALA A 26 14.14 6.61 -4.77
C ALA A 26 14.24 7.80 -3.79
N GLN A 27 14.45 7.54 -2.50
CA GLN A 27 14.70 8.56 -1.47
C GLN A 27 15.95 9.37 -1.79
N SER A 28 17.07 8.72 -2.13
CA SER A 28 18.32 9.40 -2.49
C SER A 28 18.17 10.29 -3.72
N VAL A 29 17.50 9.80 -4.76
CA VAL A 29 17.24 10.54 -6.00
C VAL A 29 16.34 11.76 -5.73
N SER A 30 15.28 11.56 -4.93
CA SER A 30 14.35 12.64 -4.54
C SER A 30 15.05 13.70 -3.68
N ALA A 31 15.93 13.30 -2.75
CA ALA A 31 16.73 14.22 -1.94
C ALA A 31 17.67 15.08 -2.79
N ALA A 32 18.10 14.58 -3.95
CA ALA A 32 18.87 15.34 -4.95
C ALA A 32 17.98 16.21 -5.88
N GLY A 33 16.67 16.28 -5.65
CA GLY A 33 15.72 17.04 -6.48
C GLY A 33 15.48 16.43 -7.87
N ARG A 34 15.70 15.12 -8.02
CA ARG A 34 15.57 14.37 -9.27
C ARG A 34 14.42 13.37 -9.20
N ILE A 35 14.02 12.85 -10.36
CA ILE A 35 12.99 11.81 -10.48
C ILE A 35 13.65 10.43 -10.61
N ALA A 36 13.26 9.46 -9.79
CA ALA A 36 13.69 8.07 -9.93
C ALA A 36 12.79 7.34 -10.94
N GLU A 37 13.37 6.87 -12.05
CA GLU A 37 12.65 6.18 -13.11
C GLU A 37 13.18 4.76 -13.34
N ALA A 38 12.25 3.80 -13.39
CA ALA A 38 12.54 2.43 -13.78
C ALA A 38 12.10 2.21 -15.23
N LEU A 39 13.03 1.75 -16.07
CA LEU A 39 12.74 1.30 -17.43
C LEU A 39 12.76 -0.23 -17.45
N VAL A 40 11.60 -0.82 -17.73
CA VAL A 40 11.42 -2.28 -17.75
C VAL A 40 11.29 -2.76 -19.19
N VAL A 41 12.11 -3.74 -19.57
CA VAL A 41 12.11 -4.38 -20.89
C VAL A 41 11.35 -5.70 -20.81
N ASP A 42 10.31 -5.87 -21.63
CA ASP A 42 9.55 -7.12 -21.74
C ASP A 42 10.13 -8.11 -22.77
N ASP A 43 9.44 -9.23 -22.97
CA ASP A 43 9.80 -10.30 -23.90
C ASP A 43 9.66 -9.91 -25.38
N GLU A 44 8.90 -8.86 -25.69
CA GLU A 44 8.83 -8.24 -27.01
C GLU A 44 9.90 -7.15 -27.21
N PHE A 45 10.84 -7.00 -26.26
CA PHE A 45 11.81 -5.91 -26.19
C PHE A 45 11.18 -4.52 -26.15
N SER A 46 9.91 -4.45 -25.74
CA SER A 46 9.22 -3.19 -25.48
C SER A 46 9.61 -2.64 -24.13
N VAL A 47 9.74 -1.31 -24.06
CA VAL A 47 10.14 -0.62 -22.85
C VAL A 47 8.95 0.07 -22.21
N VAL A 48 8.77 -0.13 -20.91
CA VAL A 48 7.78 0.58 -20.10
C VAL A 48 8.48 1.36 -19.00
N THR A 49 8.10 2.62 -18.83
CA THR A 49 8.62 3.51 -17.78
C THR A 49 7.69 3.52 -16.56
N TYR A 50 8.29 3.51 -15.37
CA TYR A 50 7.65 3.78 -14.09
C TYR A 50 8.42 4.84 -13.30
N ARG A 51 7.72 5.59 -12.46
CA ARG A 51 8.31 6.45 -11.43
C ARG A 51 8.24 5.75 -10.08
N LEU A 52 9.35 5.81 -9.37
CA LEU A 52 9.49 5.30 -8.01
C LEU A 52 9.53 6.47 -7.05
N THR A 53 8.68 6.42 -6.03
CA THR A 53 8.63 7.48 -5.01
C THR A 53 8.45 6.86 -3.63
N ASP A 54 9.13 7.41 -2.65
CA ASP A 54 8.77 7.23 -1.24
C ASP A 54 7.46 7.96 -0.96
N ALA A 55 6.37 7.19 -0.88
CA ALA A 55 5.05 7.71 -0.60
C ALA A 55 4.83 7.78 0.91
N SER A 56 4.28 8.90 1.37
CA SER A 56 3.77 9.05 2.73
C SER A 56 2.25 9.08 2.68
N PRO A 57 1.56 7.93 2.66
CA PRO A 57 0.11 7.91 2.69
C PRO A 57 -0.36 8.48 4.04
N GLN A 58 -1.28 9.44 4.00
CA GLN A 58 -1.84 10.09 5.18
C GLN A 58 -3.35 10.19 5.00
N GLY A 59 -4.08 10.08 6.10
CA GLY A 59 -5.53 10.26 6.14
C GLY A 59 -5.94 11.31 7.16
N SER A 60 -7.25 11.55 7.20
CA SER A 60 -7.89 12.59 8.01
C SER A 60 -8.69 12.03 9.19
N ILE A 61 -8.61 10.72 9.42
CA ILE A 61 -9.41 10.07 10.45
C ILE A 61 -8.62 10.11 11.76
N GLU A 62 -9.26 10.62 12.81
CA GLU A 62 -8.68 10.69 14.15
C GLU A 62 -8.20 9.31 14.61
N ALA A 63 -6.92 9.17 14.95
CA ALA A 63 -6.35 7.93 15.46
C ALA A 63 -6.26 7.92 17.01
N ASP A 64 -6.54 9.05 17.65
CA ASP A 64 -6.45 9.23 19.09
C ASP A 64 -7.38 8.27 19.84
N GLY A 65 -6.82 7.54 20.81
CA GLY A 65 -7.57 6.58 21.63
C GLY A 65 -8.02 5.32 20.89
N LEU A 66 -7.59 5.08 19.64
CA LEU A 66 -7.91 3.88 18.88
C LEU A 66 -7.47 2.60 19.62
N GLN A 67 -6.22 2.56 20.08
CA GLN A 67 -5.70 1.38 20.77
C GLN A 67 -6.45 1.13 22.10
N ASP A 68 -6.78 2.20 22.85
CA ASP A 68 -7.55 2.07 24.09
C ASP A 68 -8.96 1.53 23.80
N SER A 69 -9.58 1.99 22.72
CA SER A 69 -10.88 1.49 22.26
C SER A 69 -10.81 0.01 21.89
N LEU A 70 -9.79 -0.40 21.13
CA LEU A 70 -9.55 -1.81 20.79
C LEU A 70 -9.31 -2.67 22.03
N ASN A 71 -8.49 -2.20 22.98
CA ASN A 71 -8.18 -2.91 24.22
C ASN A 71 -9.40 -3.07 25.15
N SER A 72 -10.36 -2.14 25.05
CA SER A 72 -11.59 -2.19 25.84
C SER A 72 -12.62 -3.20 25.32
N LEU A 73 -12.45 -3.68 24.08
CA LEU A 73 -13.32 -4.70 23.51
C LEU A 73 -13.18 -6.00 24.30
N SER A 74 -14.31 -6.60 24.65
CA SER A 74 -14.35 -7.89 25.31
C SER A 74 -15.33 -8.84 24.62
N GLY A 75 -15.01 -10.13 24.63
CA GLY A 75 -15.82 -11.14 23.97
C GLY A 75 -15.64 -11.17 22.45
N GLY A 76 -16.75 -11.12 21.72
CA GLY A 76 -16.80 -11.40 20.29
C GLY A 76 -16.92 -12.89 19.96
N ILE A 77 -17.54 -13.21 18.84
CA ILE A 77 -17.74 -14.59 18.35
C ILE A 77 -16.68 -14.87 17.28
N ALA A 78 -15.83 -15.87 17.50
CA ALA A 78 -14.83 -16.29 16.52
C ALA A 78 -15.52 -16.79 15.22
N MET A 79 -15.11 -16.24 14.08
CA MET A 79 -15.70 -16.54 12.78
C MET A 79 -14.69 -16.27 11.66
N ASN A 80 -14.51 -17.21 10.73
CA ASN A 80 -13.70 -17.00 9.51
C ASN A 80 -12.29 -16.40 9.75
N GLY A 81 -11.59 -16.86 10.80
CA GLY A 81 -10.27 -16.34 11.19
C GLY A 81 -10.27 -14.98 11.90
N GLY A 82 -11.42 -14.33 12.02
CA GLY A 82 -11.60 -13.08 12.74
C GLY A 82 -12.64 -13.20 13.86
N ARG A 83 -13.24 -12.07 14.24
CA ARG A 83 -14.27 -11.98 15.30
C ARG A 83 -15.44 -11.09 14.89
N LEU A 84 -16.63 -11.48 15.30
CA LEU A 84 -17.86 -10.68 15.18
C LEU A 84 -18.24 -10.10 16.53
N TYR A 85 -18.38 -8.78 16.59
CA TYR A 85 -18.85 -8.03 17.77
C TYR A 85 -20.27 -7.51 17.56
N GLY A 86 -21.02 -7.31 18.63
CA GLY A 86 -22.35 -6.68 18.56
C GLY A 86 -22.26 -5.26 18.03
N ALA A 87 -23.28 -4.80 17.28
CA ALA A 87 -23.30 -3.45 16.74
C ALA A 87 -23.31 -2.37 17.83
N ASP A 88 -24.05 -2.61 18.92
CA ASP A 88 -24.18 -1.68 20.04
C ASP A 88 -22.85 -1.51 20.82
N ASP A 89 -21.94 -2.48 20.71
CA ASP A 89 -20.63 -2.48 21.37
C ASP A 89 -19.53 -1.82 20.50
N TRP A 90 -19.84 -1.42 19.26
CA TRP A 90 -18.84 -0.99 18.28
C TRP A 90 -18.84 0.52 18.04
N ASN A 91 -17.82 1.21 18.54
CA ASN A 91 -17.62 2.65 18.33
C ASN A 91 -16.34 2.99 17.52
N ILE A 92 -15.65 1.98 16.99
CA ILE A 92 -14.35 2.13 16.32
C ILE A 92 -14.57 2.27 14.82
N GLN A 93 -14.47 3.49 14.29
CA GLN A 93 -14.80 3.76 12.89
C GLN A 93 -13.74 3.23 11.91
N GLN A 94 -12.48 3.10 12.35
CA GLN A 94 -11.31 2.86 11.51
C GLN A 94 -11.15 1.40 11.09
N VAL A 95 -11.78 0.48 11.81
CA VAL A 95 -11.67 -0.96 11.59
C VAL A 95 -13.04 -1.62 11.66
N GLY A 96 -13.13 -2.81 11.08
CA GLY A 96 -14.34 -3.59 11.06
C GLY A 96 -15.20 -3.39 9.81
N ILE A 97 -16.06 -4.39 9.58
CA ILE A 97 -16.99 -4.46 8.46
C ILE A 97 -18.38 -4.60 9.07
N PRO A 98 -19.26 -3.59 8.92
CA PRO A 98 -20.64 -3.71 9.34
C PRO A 98 -21.36 -4.84 8.58
N THR A 99 -22.10 -5.64 9.32
CA THR A 99 -22.94 -6.76 8.84
C THR A 99 -24.29 -6.72 9.57
N ASP A 100 -25.26 -7.50 9.11
CA ASP A 100 -26.56 -7.62 9.78
C ASP A 100 -26.45 -8.16 11.22
N GLY A 101 -25.37 -8.92 11.51
CA GLY A 101 -25.13 -9.53 12.81
C GLY A 101 -24.21 -8.71 13.74
N GLY A 102 -23.77 -7.52 13.32
CA GLY A 102 -22.80 -6.71 14.06
C GLY A 102 -21.58 -6.33 13.21
N VAL A 103 -20.43 -6.14 13.84
CA VAL A 103 -19.20 -5.71 13.16
C VAL A 103 -18.15 -6.82 13.14
N PHE A 104 -17.75 -7.22 11.93
CA PHE A 104 -16.72 -8.23 11.72
C PHE A 104 -15.34 -7.59 11.61
N VAL A 105 -14.38 -8.06 12.39
CA VAL A 105 -12.96 -7.72 12.27
C VAL A 105 -12.14 -8.91 11.79
N ASP A 106 -11.09 -8.66 11.00
CA ASP A 106 -10.22 -9.69 10.45
C ASP A 106 -9.18 -10.18 11.48
N ASP A 107 -8.37 -11.15 11.05
CA ASP A 107 -7.27 -11.74 11.81
C ASP A 107 -6.25 -10.70 12.29
N LEU A 108 -5.82 -9.79 11.42
CA LEU A 108 -4.84 -8.76 11.78
C LEU A 108 -5.40 -7.72 12.75
N THR A 109 -6.68 -7.38 12.63
CA THR A 109 -7.34 -6.54 13.65
C THR A 109 -7.49 -7.29 14.97
N CYS A 110 -7.74 -8.60 14.94
CA CYS A 110 -7.72 -9.45 16.14
C CYS A 110 -6.34 -9.47 16.81
N GLU A 111 -5.24 -9.48 16.05
CA GLU A 111 -3.88 -9.35 16.60
C GLU A 111 -3.71 -8.04 17.38
N LEU A 112 -4.20 -6.90 16.83
CA LEU A 112 -4.15 -5.60 17.50
C LEU A 112 -4.94 -5.57 18.82
N ILE A 113 -6.03 -6.35 18.90
CA ILE A 113 -6.88 -6.45 20.10
C ILE A 113 -6.23 -7.35 21.16
N ASP A 114 -5.75 -8.53 20.76
CA ASP A 114 -5.32 -9.57 21.72
C ASP A 114 -3.86 -9.46 22.14
N SER A 115 -3.00 -8.93 21.28
CA SER A 115 -1.54 -9.02 21.46
C SER A 115 -0.85 -7.77 20.91
N PRO A 116 -1.08 -6.59 21.51
CA PRO A 116 -0.47 -5.35 21.05
C PRO A 116 1.07 -5.35 21.14
N SER A 117 1.68 -6.27 21.90
CA SER A 117 3.12 -6.51 21.92
C SER A 117 3.45 -7.82 21.19
N GLY A 118 4.06 -7.73 20.01
CA GLY A 118 4.47 -8.89 19.20
C GLY A 118 3.60 -9.14 17.96
N LEU A 119 3.20 -8.08 17.27
CA LEU A 119 2.42 -8.14 16.04
C LEU A 119 3.20 -8.86 14.92
N SER A 120 2.46 -9.51 14.02
CA SER A 120 3.03 -9.95 12.74
C SER A 120 3.41 -8.72 11.89
N VAL A 121 4.21 -8.92 10.84
CA VAL A 121 4.49 -7.86 9.84
C VAL A 121 3.19 -7.24 9.32
N GLY A 122 2.15 -8.05 9.08
CA GLY A 122 0.85 -7.55 8.67
C GLY A 122 0.16 -6.70 9.74
N GLY A 123 0.24 -7.12 11.01
CA GLY A 123 -0.29 -6.37 12.15
C GLY A 123 0.43 -5.04 12.35
N GLU A 124 1.77 -5.02 12.21
CA GLU A 124 2.58 -3.79 12.31
C GLU A 124 2.23 -2.79 11.19
N ILE A 125 2.08 -3.26 9.95
CA ILE A 125 1.64 -2.42 8.82
C ILE A 125 0.23 -1.91 9.07
N LEU A 126 -0.69 -2.75 9.57
CA LEU A 126 -2.05 -2.32 9.90
C LEU A 126 -2.04 -1.21 10.97
N ALA A 127 -1.24 -1.37 12.03
CA ALA A 127 -1.08 -0.37 13.08
C ALA A 127 -0.54 0.95 12.53
N ASP A 128 0.47 0.91 11.64
CA ASP A 128 1.04 2.09 11.01
C ASP A 128 0.04 2.79 10.06
N LEU A 129 -0.74 2.04 9.27
CA LEU A 129 -1.78 2.63 8.43
C LEU A 129 -2.85 3.34 9.27
N LEU A 130 -3.28 2.72 10.37
CA LEU A 130 -4.27 3.30 11.27
C LEU A 130 -3.73 4.54 12.00
N SER A 131 -2.46 4.52 12.44
CA SER A 131 -1.82 5.67 13.09
C SER A 131 -1.64 6.87 12.16
N ARG A 132 -1.56 6.63 10.84
CA ARG A 132 -1.59 7.67 9.78
C ARG A 132 -2.98 8.22 9.48
N GLY A 133 -4.00 7.82 10.26
CA GLY A 133 -5.39 8.25 10.07
C GLY A 133 -6.04 7.69 8.80
N LEU A 134 -5.53 6.58 8.26
CA LEU A 134 -6.13 5.89 7.13
C LEU A 134 -7.19 4.90 7.61
N HIS A 135 -8.11 4.55 6.71
CA HIS A 135 -9.10 3.49 6.93
C HIS A 135 -8.88 2.31 5.99
N PRO A 136 -8.18 1.25 6.43
CA PRO A 136 -8.00 0.03 5.66
C PRO A 136 -9.32 -0.73 5.51
N ARG A 137 -9.63 -1.14 4.29
CA ARG A 137 -10.73 -2.08 3.96
C ARG A 137 -10.20 -3.20 3.07
N PRO A 138 -10.85 -4.38 3.02
CA PRO A 138 -10.38 -5.48 2.17
C PRO A 138 -10.14 -5.05 0.72
N GLY A 139 -8.92 -5.29 0.25
CA GLY A 139 -8.44 -4.96 -1.10
C GLY A 139 -8.77 -6.01 -2.16
N PHE A 140 -9.48 -7.09 -1.81
CA PHE A 140 -9.75 -8.26 -2.68
C PHE A 140 -10.10 -7.94 -4.14
N LYS A 141 -10.98 -6.95 -4.37
CA LYS A 141 -11.40 -6.52 -5.73
C LYS A 141 -10.24 -6.01 -6.60
N TYR A 142 -9.10 -5.68 -6.01
CA TYR A 142 -7.93 -5.11 -6.63
C TYR A 142 -6.69 -6.01 -6.53
N GLY A 143 -6.83 -7.22 -5.97
CA GLY A 143 -5.70 -8.14 -5.79
C GLY A 143 -4.69 -7.67 -4.74
N THR A 144 -5.10 -6.82 -3.78
CA THR A 144 -4.24 -6.32 -2.70
C THR A 144 -4.83 -6.67 -1.33
N ARG A 145 -4.02 -6.57 -0.27
CA ARG A 145 -4.50 -6.81 1.11
C ARG A 145 -5.53 -5.76 1.49
N TRP A 146 -5.18 -4.49 1.33
CA TRP A 146 -6.06 -3.38 1.66
C TRP A 146 -6.24 -2.41 0.51
N ARG A 147 -7.41 -1.78 0.51
CA ARG A 147 -7.63 -0.46 -0.06
C ARG A 147 -7.78 0.50 1.11
N CYS A 148 -6.99 1.56 1.14
CA CYS A 148 -6.99 2.51 2.26
C CYS A 148 -7.65 3.81 1.81
N TYR A 149 -8.63 4.25 2.59
CA TYR A 149 -9.23 5.58 2.45
C TYR A 149 -8.45 6.58 3.30
N ASP A 150 -8.24 7.77 2.74
CA ASP A 150 -7.67 8.95 3.40
C ASP A 150 -8.75 9.88 3.99
N LYS A 151 -10.03 9.58 3.71
CA LYS A 151 -11.22 10.29 4.17
C LYS A 151 -12.23 9.31 4.77
N PRO A 152 -13.23 9.81 5.53
CA PRO A 152 -14.35 9.00 6.00
C PRO A 152 -15.04 8.23 4.87
N LEU A 153 -15.55 7.05 5.19
CA LEU A 153 -16.23 6.20 4.22
C LEU A 153 -17.49 6.87 3.67
N GLY A 154 -17.66 6.81 2.35
CA GLY A 154 -18.81 7.37 1.65
C GLY A 154 -18.57 8.76 1.05
N GLU A 155 -17.47 9.43 1.41
CA GLU A 155 -17.10 10.72 0.81
C GLU A 155 -16.36 10.57 -0.53
N ASP A 156 -15.39 9.65 -0.58
CA ASP A 156 -14.52 9.48 -1.75
C ASP A 156 -14.09 8.01 -1.93
N HIS A 157 -13.42 7.71 -3.05
CA HIS A 157 -12.82 6.41 -3.30
C HIS A 157 -11.46 6.29 -2.62
N ALA A 158 -11.13 5.08 -2.11
CA ALA A 158 -9.81 4.78 -1.54
C ALA A 158 -8.68 5.10 -2.55
N PRO A 159 -7.76 6.03 -2.26
CA PRO A 159 -6.67 6.37 -3.18
C PRO A 159 -5.52 5.35 -3.16
N PHE A 160 -5.38 4.58 -2.09
CA PHE A 160 -4.22 3.68 -1.91
C PHE A 160 -4.61 2.21 -1.97
N LEU A 161 -3.75 1.39 -2.57
CA LEU A 161 -3.80 -0.06 -2.53
C LEU A 161 -2.53 -0.59 -1.88
N ILE A 162 -2.67 -1.28 -0.75
CA ILE A 162 -1.54 -1.81 0.03
C ILE A 162 -1.46 -3.33 -0.16
N VAL A 163 -0.28 -3.82 -0.53
CA VAL A 163 0.04 -5.25 -0.53
C VAL A 163 0.93 -5.58 0.65
N LEU A 164 0.78 -6.76 1.26
CA LEU A 164 1.73 -7.22 2.28
C LEU A 164 3.04 -7.68 1.62
N PRO A 165 4.20 -7.54 2.27
CA PRO A 165 5.49 -7.99 1.71
C PRO A 165 5.47 -9.45 1.23
N GLU A 166 4.84 -10.35 1.97
CA GLU A 166 4.70 -11.77 1.60
C GLU A 166 3.79 -12.04 0.38
N GLN A 167 2.96 -11.05 0.01
CA GLN A 167 2.02 -11.10 -1.13
C GLN A 167 2.51 -10.26 -2.32
N ALA A 168 3.60 -9.52 -2.14
CA ALA A 168 4.16 -8.66 -3.17
C ALA A 168 4.74 -9.50 -4.32
N PRO A 169 4.68 -9.00 -5.57
CA PRO A 169 5.36 -9.65 -6.68
C PRO A 169 6.87 -9.70 -6.43
N THR A 170 7.50 -10.80 -6.84
CA THR A 170 8.94 -11.00 -6.68
C THR A 170 9.76 -10.46 -7.86
N ASP A 171 9.11 -10.04 -8.95
CA ASP A 171 9.73 -9.56 -10.18
C ASP A 171 9.06 -8.31 -10.78
N TRP A 172 9.72 -7.74 -11.78
CA TRP A 172 9.22 -6.54 -12.47
C TRP A 172 8.00 -6.81 -13.35
N ALA A 173 7.80 -8.01 -13.86
CA ALA A 173 6.59 -8.39 -14.60
C ALA A 173 5.35 -8.26 -13.70
N GLY A 174 5.42 -8.81 -12.49
CA GLY A 174 4.38 -8.68 -11.47
C GLY A 174 4.18 -7.24 -11.01
N ALA A 175 5.27 -6.49 -10.78
CA ALA A 175 5.19 -5.06 -10.42
C ALA A 175 4.51 -4.23 -11.52
N CYS A 176 4.83 -4.50 -12.79
CA CYS A 176 4.20 -3.85 -13.94
C CYS A 176 2.70 -4.13 -14.00
N LEU A 177 2.29 -5.38 -13.76
CA LEU A 177 0.89 -5.78 -13.74
C LEU A 177 0.14 -5.07 -12.60
N ALA A 178 0.67 -5.11 -11.38
CA ALA A 178 0.06 -4.51 -10.20
C ALA A 178 -0.09 -2.98 -10.36
N SER A 179 0.97 -2.30 -10.80
CA SER A 179 0.96 -0.86 -11.07
C SER A 179 -0.06 -0.49 -12.15
N ARG A 180 -0.17 -1.29 -13.22
CA ARG A 180 -1.15 -1.07 -14.30
C ARG A 180 -2.59 -1.25 -13.83
N LEU A 181 -2.86 -2.28 -13.03
CA LEU A 181 -4.19 -2.53 -12.46
C LEU A 181 -4.61 -1.37 -11.55
N ALA A 182 -3.72 -0.91 -10.68
CA ALA A 182 -3.98 0.23 -9.79
C ALA A 182 -4.24 1.53 -10.57
N ALA A 183 -3.40 1.83 -11.56
CA ALA A 183 -3.58 2.99 -12.43
C ALA A 183 -4.92 2.94 -13.20
N GLY A 184 -5.34 1.76 -13.64
CA GLY A 184 -6.62 1.55 -14.34
C GLY A 184 -7.86 1.90 -13.51
N VAL A 185 -7.75 1.89 -12.17
CA VAL A 185 -8.82 2.26 -11.23
C VAL A 185 -8.53 3.56 -10.48
N ASN A 186 -7.58 4.36 -10.98
CA ASN A 186 -7.14 5.64 -10.40
C ASN A 186 -6.71 5.51 -8.93
N LYS A 187 -5.82 4.55 -8.65
CA LYS A 187 -5.24 4.32 -7.31
C LYS A 187 -3.73 4.22 -7.39
N THR A 188 -3.08 4.54 -6.28
CA THR A 188 -1.65 4.35 -6.09
C THR A 188 -1.41 3.01 -5.40
N TRP A 189 -0.65 2.14 -6.05
CA TRP A 189 -0.20 0.88 -5.45
C TRP A 189 1.05 1.11 -4.61
N LEU A 190 1.03 0.64 -3.38
CA LEU A 190 2.06 0.85 -2.37
C LEU A 190 2.60 -0.48 -1.85
N LEU A 191 3.93 -0.57 -1.81
CA LEU A 191 4.72 -1.66 -1.26
C LEU A 191 5.32 -1.20 0.08
N PRO A 192 4.84 -1.71 1.22
CA PRO A 192 5.41 -1.42 2.53
C PRO A 192 6.82 -2.02 2.66
N THR A 193 7.72 -1.26 3.28
CA THR A 193 9.02 -1.74 3.73
C THR A 193 9.36 -1.09 5.08
N ASN A 194 10.15 -1.79 5.89
CA ASN A 194 10.59 -1.30 7.18
C ASN A 194 12.01 -0.72 7.03
N ASP A 195 12.13 0.59 7.20
CA ASP A 195 13.40 1.30 7.21
C ASP A 195 13.72 1.73 8.64
N GLU A 196 14.71 1.06 9.25
CA GLU A 196 15.20 1.33 10.61
C GLU A 196 14.09 1.40 11.69
N GLY A 197 13.07 0.54 11.58
CA GLY A 197 11.96 0.49 12.53
C GLY A 197 10.77 1.39 12.19
N SER A 198 10.83 2.14 11.08
CA SER A 198 9.72 2.93 10.55
C SER A 198 9.16 2.31 9.27
N TRP A 199 7.84 2.28 9.14
CA TRP A 199 7.21 1.83 7.90
C TRP A 199 7.25 2.94 6.83
N CYS A 200 7.79 2.60 5.67
CA CYS A 200 7.82 3.42 4.47
C CYS A 200 7.10 2.70 3.34
N TYR A 201 6.68 3.44 2.31
CA TYR A 201 5.84 2.89 1.24
C TYR A 201 6.41 3.25 -0.12
N LEU A 202 6.97 2.29 -0.84
CA LEU A 202 7.38 2.48 -2.22
C LEU A 202 6.13 2.52 -3.11
N ALA A 203 5.93 3.62 -3.83
CA ALA A 203 4.95 3.70 -4.90
C ALA A 203 5.61 3.46 -6.25
N VAL A 204 5.02 2.54 -7.04
CA VAL A 204 5.40 2.30 -8.44
C VAL A 204 4.29 2.83 -9.33
N THR A 205 4.50 3.99 -9.94
CA THR A 205 3.45 4.70 -10.70
C THR A 205 3.83 4.88 -12.16
N ARG A 206 2.82 4.89 -13.03
CA ARG A 206 3.03 5.24 -14.44
C ARG A 206 3.32 6.74 -14.53
N PRO A 207 4.38 7.17 -15.23
CA PRO A 207 4.61 8.59 -15.43
C PRO A 207 3.48 9.22 -16.25
N PRO A 208 3.34 10.56 -16.18
CA PRO A 208 2.50 11.34 -17.08
C PRO A 208 2.76 10.99 -18.55
N ALA A 209 1.74 11.14 -19.40
CA ALA A 209 1.80 10.64 -20.77
C ALA A 209 2.93 11.25 -21.61
N ASP A 210 3.30 12.50 -21.33
CA ASP A 210 4.38 13.26 -21.97
C ASP A 210 5.79 12.85 -21.52
N SER A 211 5.89 12.09 -20.43
CA SER A 211 7.14 11.65 -19.81
C SER A 211 7.40 10.15 -19.99
N ARG A 212 6.54 9.44 -20.74
CA ARG A 212 6.69 8.00 -21.01
C ARG A 212 7.71 7.77 -22.11
N TRP A 213 8.52 6.73 -21.96
CA TRP A 213 9.37 6.27 -23.05
C TRP A 213 8.54 5.97 -24.30
N SER A 214 8.95 6.54 -25.42
CA SER A 214 8.43 6.23 -26.74
C SER A 214 9.38 5.30 -27.45
N ASN A 215 8.96 4.05 -27.70
CA ASN A 215 9.76 3.12 -28.49
C ASN A 215 10.13 3.76 -29.84
N PRO A 216 11.43 3.75 -30.24
CA PRO A 216 11.90 4.42 -31.45
C PRO A 216 11.24 3.95 -32.75
N GLN A 217 10.67 2.74 -32.75
CA GLN A 217 9.89 2.23 -33.86
C GLN A 217 8.51 1.77 -33.38
N ARG A 218 7.47 2.55 -33.73
CA ARG A 218 6.10 2.03 -33.80
C ARG A 218 5.98 1.35 -35.17
N ARG A 219 5.90 0.02 -35.20
CA ARG A 219 5.46 -0.69 -36.41
C ARG A 219 3.96 -0.52 -36.58
#